data_AF-A0A8H4RRB0-F1
#
_entry.id   AF-A0A8H4RRB0-F1
#
_cell.length_a   1.000
_cell.length_b   1.000
_cell.length_c   1.000
_cell.angle_alpha   90.00
_cell.angle_beta   90.00
_cell.angle_gamma   90.00
#
_symmetry.space_group_name_H-M   'P 1'
#
loop_
_entity.id
_entity.type
_entity.pdbx_description
1 polymer ?
#
loop_
_entity_poly.entity_id
_entity_poly.type
_entity_poly.pdbx_seq_one_letter_code
_entity_poly.pdbx_strand_id
1 'polypeptide(L)'
;MADTMTEIERSQEKQAPECMWDNGAWSEDSVRAFCKNASDDHMTLFLEVCQSAEIAEVEEIEEATAEIKSSQESKVEEVEVVEPEKMKGVEQEKPAASEEDEAMSSEEESSSEEEAPSSDDEVLSEAPSINRKITHYNLSHNDRQTLVRDPRFTCSICHVPFYTPRADGDTEHPIMTPCGHVAGNECHSNWLRSTQQPKCPFCRTSLTFITCKHIVSPRSAFLPATPAKITPEQLPKECMECVLERIESKWERTAGLNSEAQQAAREVQRAYERKIAEGVTEAERNRNQPLRELIASLMEKAREVQEVDERDKGVEVEKVKAEMKMGWGRGFEP
;
A
#
# COMPACT_ATOMS: atom_id res chain seq x y z
N MET A 1 -22.24 10.33 49.88
CA MET A 1 -21.29 9.49 49.12
C MET A 1 -21.90 9.04 47.80
N ALA A 2 -22.62 9.92 47.09
CA ALA A 2 -23.20 9.63 45.77
C ALA A 2 -22.81 10.69 44.71
N ASP A 3 -22.08 11.74 45.09
CA ASP A 3 -21.72 12.86 44.20
C ASP A 3 -20.26 12.82 43.72
N THR A 4 -19.50 11.74 44.00
CA THR A 4 -18.08 11.64 43.61
C THR A 4 -17.80 10.64 42.48
N MET A 5 -18.80 9.94 41.96
CA MET A 5 -18.60 8.99 40.84
C MET A 5 -18.76 9.62 39.45
N THR A 6 -19.46 10.76 39.33
CA THR A 6 -19.71 11.43 38.05
C THR A 6 -18.57 12.34 37.57
N GLU A 7 -17.55 12.61 38.40
CA GLU A 7 -16.36 13.38 38.00
C GLU A 7 -15.23 12.52 37.43
N ILE A 8 -15.16 11.23 37.78
CA ILE A 8 -14.14 10.32 37.25
C ILE A 8 -14.47 9.89 35.82
N GLU A 9 -15.74 9.62 35.53
CA GLU A 9 -16.19 9.29 34.16
C GLU A 9 -16.04 10.47 33.21
N ARG A 10 -16.25 11.71 33.70
CA ARG A 10 -16.06 12.93 32.90
C ARG A 10 -14.58 13.31 32.67
N SER A 11 -13.65 12.65 33.38
CA SER A 11 -12.21 12.84 33.20
C SER A 11 -11.57 11.78 32.28
N GLN A 12 -12.22 10.65 32.04
CA GLN A 12 -11.73 9.63 31.10
C GLN A 12 -12.13 9.91 29.64
N GLU A 13 -13.15 10.74 29.42
CA GLU A 13 -13.60 11.14 28.07
C GLU A 13 -12.73 12.25 27.44
N LYS A 14 -11.73 12.79 28.16
CA LYS A 14 -10.88 13.91 27.71
C LYS A 14 -9.47 13.52 27.25
N GLN A 15 -9.18 12.24 27.06
CA GLN A 15 -7.85 11.77 26.61
C GLN A 15 -7.89 10.82 25.41
N ALA A 16 -8.98 10.79 24.64
CA ALA A 16 -8.87 10.31 23.27
C ALA A 16 -8.21 11.44 22.45
N PRO A 17 -7.03 11.24 21.85
CA PRO A 17 -6.52 12.22 20.89
C PRO A 17 -7.55 12.36 19.78
N GLU A 18 -7.93 13.59 19.45
CA GLU A 18 -8.66 13.91 18.21
C GLU A 18 -7.75 13.52 17.03
N CYS A 19 -7.69 12.22 16.71
CA CYS A 19 -7.15 11.77 15.44
C CYS A 19 -8.19 12.17 14.38
N MET A 20 -7.89 13.25 13.67
CA MET A 20 -8.67 13.77 12.54
C MET A 20 -8.98 12.62 11.57
N TRP A 21 -10.22 12.16 11.61
CA TRP A 21 -10.87 11.45 10.51
C TRP A 21 -11.20 12.50 9.43
N ASP A 22 -10.25 12.79 8.54
CA ASP A 22 -10.55 13.52 7.31
C ASP A 22 -10.78 12.52 6.18
N ASN A 23 -11.98 12.53 5.61
CA ASN A 23 -12.36 11.76 4.42
C ASN A 23 -12.29 10.23 4.51
N GLY A 24 -12.47 9.64 5.70
CA GLY A 24 -12.65 8.19 5.84
C GLY A 24 -11.36 7.34 5.69
N ALA A 25 -10.19 7.98 5.65
CA ALA A 25 -8.89 7.28 5.67
C ALA A 25 -8.04 7.78 6.86
N TRP A 26 -7.31 6.86 7.48
CA TRP A 26 -6.32 7.22 8.49
C TRP A 26 -5.10 7.80 7.79
N SER A 27 -4.58 8.94 8.27
CA SER A 27 -3.28 9.43 7.79
C SER A 27 -2.16 8.45 8.17
N GLU A 28 -1.11 8.36 7.35
CA GLU A 28 0.04 7.47 7.60
C GLU A 28 0.66 7.74 8.98
N ASP A 29 0.73 9.01 9.38
CA ASP A 29 1.21 9.42 10.70
C ASP A 29 0.29 8.95 11.84
N SER A 30 -1.03 8.90 11.63
CA SER A 30 -1.99 8.38 12.60
C SER A 30 -1.87 6.87 12.78
N VAL A 31 -1.68 6.12 11.69
CA VAL A 31 -1.43 4.66 11.76
C VAL A 31 -0.11 4.40 12.49
N ARG A 32 0.95 5.14 12.13
CA ARG A 32 2.27 4.99 12.75
C ARG A 32 2.27 5.36 14.24
N ALA A 33 1.49 6.37 14.64
CA ALA A 33 1.31 6.75 16.05
C ALA A 33 0.49 5.72 16.83
N PHE A 34 -0.52 5.12 16.20
CA PHE A 34 -1.32 4.05 16.80
C PHE A 34 -0.48 2.78 17.03
N CYS A 35 0.26 2.32 16.02
CA CYS A 35 1.14 1.14 16.13
C CYS A 35 2.23 1.29 17.19
N LYS A 36 2.70 2.51 17.47
CA LYS A 36 3.70 2.77 18.52
C LYS A 36 3.16 2.65 19.95
N ASN A 37 1.86 2.84 20.14
CA ASN A 37 1.23 2.91 21.46
C ASN A 37 0.22 1.77 21.73
N ALA A 38 -0.12 0.99 20.71
CA ALA A 38 -1.05 -0.12 20.85
C ALA A 38 -0.40 -1.27 21.66
N SER A 39 -1.17 -1.85 22.58
CA SER A 39 -0.83 -3.13 23.21
C SER A 39 -0.93 -4.27 22.18
N ASP A 40 -0.24 -5.39 22.45
CA ASP A 40 -0.29 -6.60 21.60
C ASP A 40 -1.73 -7.04 21.24
N ASP A 41 -2.68 -6.85 22.16
CA ASP A 41 -4.09 -7.22 21.96
C ASP A 41 -4.81 -6.30 20.97
N HIS A 42 -4.53 -4.99 20.98
CA HIS A 42 -5.09 -4.04 20.02
C HIS A 42 -4.48 -4.20 18.62
N MET A 43 -3.21 -4.63 18.54
CA MET A 43 -2.57 -4.92 17.27
C MET A 43 -3.17 -6.13 16.56
N THR A 44 -3.62 -7.14 17.32
CA THR A 44 -4.26 -8.34 16.73
C THR A 44 -5.59 -7.98 16.07
N LEU A 45 -6.45 -7.22 16.75
CA LEU A 45 -7.71 -6.74 16.18
C LEU A 45 -7.50 -5.80 14.99
N PHE A 46 -6.46 -4.95 15.03
CA PHE A 46 -6.10 -4.10 13.90
C PHE A 46 -5.69 -4.92 12.66
N LEU A 47 -4.89 -5.97 12.84
CA LEU A 47 -4.48 -6.85 11.74
C LEU A 47 -5.67 -7.62 11.14
N GLU A 48 -6.62 -8.08 11.94
CA GLU A 48 -7.85 -8.72 11.44
C GLU A 48 -8.71 -7.76 10.61
N VAL A 49 -8.84 -6.50 11.05
CA VAL A 49 -9.56 -5.45 10.31
C VAL A 49 -8.84 -5.10 9.01
N CYS A 50 -7.50 -4.95 9.03
CA CYS A 50 -6.72 -4.69 7.83
C CYS A 50 -6.80 -5.84 6.81
N GLN A 51 -6.72 -7.10 7.28
CA GLN A 51 -6.88 -8.26 6.40
C GLN A 51 -8.29 -8.32 5.80
N SER A 52 -9.32 -8.01 6.58
CA SER A 52 -10.71 -8.00 6.09
C SER A 52 -10.95 -6.90 5.06
N ALA A 53 -10.34 -5.72 5.23
CA ALA A 53 -10.40 -4.62 4.28
C ALA A 53 -9.62 -4.93 2.98
N GLU A 54 -8.43 -5.54 3.09
CA GLU A 54 -7.62 -5.93 1.91
C GLU A 54 -8.34 -7.01 1.08
N ILE A 55 -9.08 -7.92 1.71
CA ILE A 55 -9.90 -8.92 1.01
C ILE A 55 -11.06 -8.26 0.26
N ALA A 56 -11.77 -7.32 0.89
CA ALA A 56 -12.92 -6.65 0.29
C ALA A 56 -12.55 -5.77 -0.92
N GLU A 57 -11.44 -5.02 -0.85
CA GLU A 57 -10.97 -4.20 -1.98
C GLU A 57 -10.48 -5.05 -3.16
N VAL A 58 -9.86 -6.20 -2.90
CA VAL A 58 -9.40 -7.11 -3.97
C VAL A 58 -10.59 -7.74 -4.69
N GLU A 59 -11.63 -8.16 -3.98
CA GLU A 59 -12.86 -8.70 -4.60
C GLU A 59 -13.56 -7.64 -5.46
N GLU A 60 -13.67 -6.39 -5.01
CA GLU A 60 -14.30 -5.30 -5.77
C GLU A 60 -13.50 -4.94 -7.05
N ILE A 61 -12.16 -4.98 -6.97
CA ILE A 61 -11.29 -4.76 -8.14
C ILE A 61 -11.38 -5.93 -9.14
N GLU A 62 -11.43 -7.17 -8.66
CA GLU A 62 -11.60 -8.35 -9.52
C GLU A 62 -12.96 -8.34 -10.24
N GLU A 63 -14.03 -7.93 -9.56
CA GLU A 63 -15.36 -7.77 -10.18
C GLU A 63 -15.37 -6.65 -11.24
N ALA A 64 -14.81 -5.48 -10.92
CA ALA A 64 -14.72 -4.36 -11.86
C ALA A 64 -13.86 -4.68 -13.08
N THR A 65 -12.77 -5.42 -12.91
CA THR A 65 -11.92 -5.85 -14.04
C THR A 65 -12.58 -6.91 -14.90
N ALA A 66 -13.39 -7.79 -14.32
CA ALA A 66 -14.21 -8.75 -15.07
C ALA A 66 -15.28 -8.05 -15.93
N GLU A 67 -15.96 -7.02 -15.43
CA GLU A 67 -16.94 -6.23 -16.20
C GLU A 67 -16.30 -5.50 -17.39
N ILE A 68 -15.12 -4.92 -17.19
CA ILE A 68 -14.38 -4.23 -18.26
C ILE A 68 -13.99 -5.22 -19.35
N LYS A 69 -13.50 -6.41 -18.98
CA LYS A 69 -13.09 -7.45 -19.94
C LYS A 69 -14.28 -7.96 -20.75
N SER A 70 -15.41 -8.24 -20.10
CA SER A 70 -16.68 -8.62 -20.76
C SER A 70 -17.18 -7.54 -21.73
N SER A 71 -17.05 -6.26 -21.35
CA SER A 71 -17.44 -5.12 -22.19
C SER A 71 -16.53 -4.91 -23.40
N GLN A 72 -15.25 -5.33 -23.32
CA GLN A 72 -14.33 -5.27 -24.45
C GLN A 72 -14.55 -6.39 -25.46
N GLU A 73 -14.86 -7.61 -25.01
CA GLU A 73 -15.10 -8.76 -25.89
C GLU A 73 -16.35 -8.57 -26.77
N SER A 74 -17.43 -7.98 -26.21
CA SER A 74 -18.66 -7.69 -26.96
C SER A 74 -18.52 -6.56 -28.00
N LYS A 75 -17.53 -5.67 -27.85
CA LYS A 75 -17.36 -4.51 -28.74
C LYS A 75 -16.49 -4.80 -29.97
N VAL A 76 -15.75 -5.91 -29.96
CA VAL A 76 -14.91 -6.34 -31.09
C VAL A 76 -15.72 -7.04 -32.18
N GLU A 77 -16.92 -7.55 -31.85
CA GLU A 77 -17.75 -8.31 -32.79
C GLU A 77 -18.59 -7.43 -33.74
N GLU A 78 -18.74 -6.12 -33.47
CA GLU A 78 -19.59 -5.20 -34.25
C GLU A 78 -18.81 -4.30 -35.24
N VAL A 79 -17.51 -4.57 -35.45
CA VAL A 79 -16.76 -3.93 -36.54
C VAL A 79 -16.83 -4.81 -37.78
N GLU A 80 -17.90 -4.63 -38.55
CA GLU A 80 -18.07 -5.24 -39.87
C GLU A 80 -16.84 -4.98 -40.77
N VAL A 81 -16.45 -6.08 -41.40
CA VAL A 81 -15.30 -6.26 -42.29
C VAL A 81 -15.35 -5.29 -43.46
N VAL A 82 -14.45 -4.30 -43.48
CA VAL A 82 -14.07 -3.60 -44.71
C VAL A 82 -12.93 -4.38 -45.36
N GLU A 83 -13.19 -4.96 -46.53
CA GLU A 83 -12.25 -5.78 -47.31
C GLU A 83 -10.96 -4.99 -47.64
N PRO A 84 -9.77 -5.50 -47.27
CA PRO A 84 -8.51 -4.87 -47.64
C PRO A 84 -8.05 -5.31 -49.04
N GLU A 85 -7.91 -4.34 -49.94
CA GLU A 85 -7.24 -4.53 -51.23
C GLU A 85 -5.74 -4.84 -51.03
N LYS A 86 -5.35 -6.05 -51.45
CA LYS A 86 -4.05 -6.48 -51.98
C LYS A 86 -2.87 -5.49 -51.82
N MET A 87 -2.07 -5.70 -50.78
CA MET A 87 -0.63 -5.40 -50.84
C MET A 87 0.17 -6.70 -50.74
N LYS A 88 0.98 -6.93 -51.77
CA LYS A 88 1.91 -8.05 -51.90
C LYS A 88 3.17 -7.80 -51.07
N GLY A 89 3.52 -8.79 -50.28
CA GLY A 89 4.89 -9.31 -50.17
C GLY A 89 5.87 -8.52 -49.31
N VAL A 90 6.06 -8.98 -48.07
CA VAL A 90 7.37 -8.97 -47.42
C VAL A 90 7.49 -10.28 -46.63
N GLU A 91 8.62 -10.95 -46.85
CA GLU A 91 8.98 -12.27 -46.36
C GLU A 91 9.24 -12.31 -44.85
N GLN A 92 9.03 -13.51 -44.32
CA GLN A 92 9.19 -13.96 -42.94
C GLN A 92 10.64 -13.90 -42.47
N GLU A 93 10.86 -13.57 -41.19
CA GLU A 93 11.89 -14.23 -40.39
C GLU A 93 11.34 -14.60 -39.00
N LYS A 94 11.54 -15.87 -38.66
CA LYS A 94 11.14 -16.61 -37.47
C LYS A 94 12.40 -16.89 -36.64
N PRO A 95 12.41 -16.63 -35.33
CA PRO A 95 13.21 -17.44 -34.41
C PRO A 95 12.29 -18.07 -33.37
N ALA A 96 12.17 -19.40 -33.33
CA ALA A 96 13.12 -20.37 -32.77
C ALA A 96 12.84 -20.56 -31.26
N ALA A 97 12.23 -21.71 -30.99
CA ALA A 97 11.86 -22.24 -29.70
C ALA A 97 13.05 -22.92 -28.99
N SER A 98 12.95 -22.99 -27.67
CA SER A 98 13.62 -23.95 -26.75
C SER A 98 12.82 -23.81 -25.44
N GLU A 99 11.90 -24.68 -25.03
CA GLU A 99 11.96 -26.14 -24.82
C GLU A 99 13.23 -26.56 -24.10
N GLU A 100 13.18 -26.49 -22.76
CA GLU A 100 13.93 -27.37 -21.87
C GLU A 100 12.98 -27.89 -20.79
N ASP A 101 12.61 -29.16 -20.99
CA ASP A 101 12.16 -30.11 -19.98
C ASP A 101 13.25 -30.32 -18.92
N GLU A 102 12.89 -30.37 -17.64
CA GLU A 102 13.58 -31.24 -16.67
C GLU A 102 12.54 -31.74 -15.66
N ALA A 103 12.52 -33.06 -15.56
CA ALA A 103 11.56 -33.88 -14.85
C ALA A 103 12.05 -34.25 -13.44
N MET A 104 11.24 -35.06 -12.76
CA MET A 104 11.63 -36.00 -11.70
C MET A 104 12.08 -35.42 -10.35
N SER A 105 11.23 -35.61 -9.34
CA SER A 105 11.50 -36.66 -8.34
C SER A 105 10.28 -36.90 -7.46
N SER A 106 10.05 -38.18 -7.24
CA SER A 106 8.93 -38.83 -6.60
C SER A 106 9.26 -39.25 -5.16
N GLU A 107 8.21 -39.66 -4.43
CA GLU A 107 8.20 -40.56 -3.25
C GLU A 107 8.75 -39.94 -1.93
N GLU A 108 8.27 -40.23 -0.73
CA GLU A 108 7.55 -41.39 -0.18
C GLU A 108 6.59 -40.97 0.94
N GLU A 109 5.48 -41.72 1.01
CA GLU A 109 4.58 -41.81 2.15
C GLU A 109 5.28 -42.47 3.34
N SER A 110 5.12 -41.95 4.55
CA SER A 110 5.30 -42.76 5.76
C SER A 110 4.17 -42.48 6.75
N SER A 111 3.18 -43.36 6.71
CA SER A 111 2.19 -43.54 7.76
C SER A 111 2.83 -44.18 8.98
N SER A 112 2.67 -43.59 10.15
CA SER A 112 2.79 -44.31 11.41
C SER A 112 1.62 -43.90 12.31
N GLU A 113 0.64 -44.79 12.35
CA GLU A 113 -0.36 -44.91 13.40
C GLU A 113 0.37 -45.08 14.73
N GLU A 114 0.11 -44.24 15.75
CA GLU A 114 0.26 -44.65 17.16
C GLU A 114 -0.78 -43.94 18.06
N GLU A 115 -1.74 -44.78 18.44
CA GLU A 115 -2.40 -44.94 19.74
C GLU A 115 -2.73 -43.72 20.61
N ALA A 116 -4.04 -43.53 20.82
CA ALA A 116 -4.62 -42.71 21.85
C ALA A 116 -4.52 -43.39 23.23
N PRO A 117 -3.92 -42.76 24.25
CA PRO A 117 -4.15 -43.15 25.64
C PRO A 117 -5.44 -42.51 26.16
N SER A 118 -6.31 -43.39 26.63
CA SER A 118 -7.56 -43.11 27.31
C SER A 118 -7.37 -42.58 28.74
N SER A 119 -8.47 -42.00 29.22
CA SER A 119 -8.98 -41.98 30.61
C SER A 119 -8.28 -41.12 31.67
N ASP A 120 -9.05 -40.12 32.09
CA ASP A 120 -9.48 -39.86 33.48
C ASP A 120 -8.42 -39.44 34.50
N ASP A 121 -8.45 -38.16 34.87
CA ASP A 121 -8.49 -37.72 36.27
C ASP A 121 -8.79 -36.20 36.34
N GLU A 122 -10.07 -35.85 36.49
CA GLU A 122 -10.50 -34.53 36.94
C GLU A 122 -10.13 -34.34 38.42
N VAL A 123 -9.05 -33.62 38.69
CA VAL A 123 -8.81 -33.01 40.01
C VAL A 123 -8.79 -31.50 39.84
N LEU A 124 -9.96 -30.89 40.01
CA LEU A 124 -10.14 -29.45 40.16
C LEU A 124 -9.53 -29.01 41.51
N SER A 125 -8.20 -28.82 41.54
CA SER A 125 -7.55 -28.11 42.64
C SER A 125 -7.70 -26.60 42.43
N GLU A 126 -8.43 -25.96 43.33
CA GLU A 126 -8.64 -24.52 43.41
C GLU A 126 -7.33 -23.74 43.16
N ALA A 127 -7.31 -22.90 42.13
CA ALA A 127 -6.17 -22.05 41.82
C ALA A 127 -5.92 -21.07 42.98
N PRO A 128 -4.76 -21.12 43.66
CA PRO A 128 -4.45 -20.15 44.71
C PRO A 128 -4.35 -18.76 44.08
N SER A 129 -5.18 -17.83 44.54
CA SER A 129 -5.20 -16.44 44.08
C SER A 129 -3.83 -15.76 44.34
N ILE A 130 -3.04 -15.56 43.28
CA ILE A 130 -1.63 -15.10 43.32
C ILE A 130 -1.52 -13.55 43.46
N ASN A 131 -2.63 -12.82 43.62
CA ASN A 131 -2.61 -11.36 43.77
C ASN A 131 -2.20 -10.86 45.19
N ARG A 132 -1.27 -11.55 45.86
CA ARG A 132 -0.62 -11.01 47.06
C ARG A 132 0.48 -10.05 46.62
N LYS A 133 0.19 -8.75 46.66
CA LYS A 133 1.19 -7.67 46.54
C LYS A 133 2.43 -8.03 47.38
N ILE A 134 3.54 -8.29 46.72
CA ILE A 134 4.85 -8.52 47.34
C ILE A 134 5.35 -7.16 47.85
N THR A 135 4.77 -6.65 48.93
CA THR A 135 5.28 -5.49 49.64
C THR A 135 6.41 -5.97 50.55
N HIS A 136 7.65 -5.61 50.23
CA HIS A 136 8.86 -5.69 51.07
C HIS A 136 8.69 -6.48 52.39
N TYR A 137 8.67 -7.81 52.32
CA TYR A 137 8.59 -8.62 53.53
C TYR A 137 9.97 -8.66 54.20
N ASN A 138 10.03 -8.22 55.46
CA ASN A 138 11.08 -8.61 56.40
C ASN A 138 10.92 -10.11 56.72
N LEU A 139 11.32 -10.97 55.79
CA LEU A 139 11.32 -12.42 55.95
C LEU A 139 12.38 -12.85 56.98
N SER A 140 11.99 -13.76 57.86
CA SER A 140 12.90 -14.42 58.80
C SER A 140 14.09 -15.05 58.05
N HIS A 141 15.25 -15.12 58.70
CA HIS A 141 16.48 -15.66 58.09
C HIS A 141 16.31 -17.12 57.61
N ASN A 142 15.37 -17.87 58.20
CA ASN A 142 14.99 -19.21 57.75
C ASN A 142 14.08 -19.20 56.52
N ASP A 143 13.13 -18.28 56.42
CA ASP A 143 12.23 -18.18 55.24
C ASP A 143 12.99 -17.71 53.99
N ARG A 144 14.09 -16.96 54.18
CA ARG A 144 15.01 -16.60 53.10
C ARG A 144 15.67 -17.82 52.46
N GLN A 145 16.00 -18.86 53.21
CA GLN A 145 16.64 -20.06 52.65
C GLN A 145 15.68 -20.91 51.82
N THR A 146 14.39 -20.95 52.18
CA THR A 146 13.37 -21.68 51.42
C THR A 146 12.99 -20.98 50.11
N LEU A 147 12.99 -19.64 50.08
CA LEU A 147 12.69 -18.87 48.86
C LEU A 147 13.83 -18.90 47.83
N VAL A 148 15.09 -19.06 48.27
CA VAL A 148 16.27 -19.14 47.39
C VAL A 148 16.25 -20.37 46.46
N ARG A 149 15.40 -21.37 46.73
CA ARG A 149 15.28 -22.57 45.89
C ARG A 149 14.00 -22.63 45.08
N ASP A 150 13.10 -21.66 45.23
CA ASP A 150 11.86 -21.65 44.47
C ASP A 150 12.14 -21.08 43.06
N PRO A 151 11.98 -21.88 41.99
CA PRO A 151 12.22 -21.42 40.62
C PRO A 151 11.27 -20.30 40.19
N ARG A 152 10.18 -20.06 40.94
CA ARG A 152 9.26 -18.93 40.73
C ARG A 152 9.86 -17.60 41.17
N PHE A 153 10.88 -17.61 42.03
CA PHE A 153 11.47 -16.38 42.58
C PHE A 153 12.96 -16.26 42.31
N THR A 154 13.57 -17.27 41.68
CA THR A 154 15.02 -17.31 41.44
C THR A 154 15.34 -17.60 39.98
N CYS A 155 16.39 -16.93 39.48
CA CYS A 155 16.89 -17.18 38.15
C CYS A 155 17.47 -18.60 38.07
N SER A 156 16.95 -19.44 37.18
CA SER A 156 17.40 -20.84 37.06
C SER A 156 18.80 -20.99 36.41
N ILE A 157 19.43 -19.89 35.96
CA ILE A 157 20.79 -19.88 35.39
C ILE A 157 21.83 -19.54 36.48
N CYS A 158 21.61 -18.45 37.24
CA CYS A 158 22.57 -17.97 38.24
C CYS A 158 22.16 -18.25 39.69
N HIS A 159 20.96 -18.78 39.92
CA HIS A 159 20.36 -19.06 41.22
C HIS A 159 20.23 -17.86 42.17
N VAL A 160 20.27 -16.64 41.63
CA VAL A 160 20.03 -15.40 42.37
C VAL A 160 18.53 -15.05 42.31
N PRO A 161 17.92 -14.61 43.43
CA PRO A 161 16.53 -14.17 43.42
C PRO A 161 16.29 -12.98 42.47
N PHE A 162 15.17 -13.01 41.76
CA PHE A 162 14.75 -11.89 40.91
C PHE A 162 14.56 -10.62 41.73
N TYR A 163 14.71 -9.46 41.07
CA TYR A 163 14.61 -8.15 41.70
C TYR A 163 15.65 -7.88 42.81
N THR A 164 16.68 -8.73 42.92
CA THR A 164 17.81 -8.49 43.82
C THR A 164 18.87 -7.67 43.09
N PRO A 165 19.31 -6.53 43.65
CA PRO A 165 20.44 -5.78 43.11
C PRO A 165 21.70 -6.65 43.09
N ARG A 166 22.37 -6.68 41.95
CA ARG A 166 23.70 -7.29 41.79
C ARG A 166 24.79 -6.32 42.23
N ALA A 167 26.03 -6.82 42.29
CA ALA A 167 27.20 -6.04 42.68
C ALA A 167 27.53 -4.89 41.70
N ASP A 168 27.09 -5.00 40.44
CA ASP A 168 27.18 -3.98 39.40
C ASP A 168 26.12 -2.87 39.54
N GLY A 169 25.13 -3.06 40.42
CA GLY A 169 23.99 -2.16 40.60
C GLY A 169 22.79 -2.50 39.72
N ASP A 170 22.92 -3.45 38.80
CA ASP A 170 21.82 -3.88 37.95
C ASP A 170 20.90 -4.85 38.69
N THR A 171 19.63 -4.84 38.31
CA THR A 171 18.62 -5.72 38.92
C THR A 171 18.16 -6.75 37.90
N GLU A 172 18.26 -8.03 38.27
CA GLU A 172 17.84 -9.11 37.39
C GLU A 172 16.31 -9.17 37.32
N HIS A 173 15.76 -8.85 36.15
CA HIS A 173 14.32 -8.94 35.90
C HIS A 173 13.96 -10.32 35.35
N PRO A 174 12.87 -10.94 35.83
CA PRO A 174 12.46 -12.24 35.34
C PRO A 174 11.81 -12.09 33.96
N ILE A 175 12.22 -12.94 33.03
CA ILE A 175 11.68 -13.01 31.68
C ILE A 175 11.29 -14.45 31.35
N MET A 176 10.27 -14.60 30.52
CA MET A 176 9.77 -15.87 30.02
C MET A 176 10.13 -16.01 28.54
N THR A 177 10.79 -17.12 28.22
CA THR A 177 11.08 -17.51 26.85
C THR A 177 9.81 -18.01 26.14
N PRO A 178 9.74 -18.02 24.79
CA PRO A 178 8.61 -18.55 24.03
C PRO A 178 8.20 -19.98 24.44
N CYS A 179 9.18 -20.82 24.79
CA CYS A 179 8.96 -22.18 25.26
C CYS A 179 8.48 -22.28 26.73
N GLY A 180 8.22 -21.16 27.40
CA GLY A 180 7.65 -21.07 28.75
C GLY A 180 8.67 -21.12 29.90
N HIS A 181 9.96 -21.30 29.64
CA HIS A 181 10.96 -21.28 30.71
C HIS A 181 11.28 -19.86 31.15
N VAL A 182 11.42 -19.69 32.47
CA VAL A 182 11.73 -18.40 33.11
C VAL A 182 13.22 -18.31 33.44
N ALA A 183 13.84 -17.20 33.06
CA ALA A 183 15.22 -16.87 33.39
C ALA A 183 15.34 -15.39 33.77
N GLY A 184 16.48 -14.99 34.29
CA GLY A 184 16.81 -13.59 34.45
C GLY A 184 17.19 -12.96 33.10
N ASN A 185 16.82 -11.69 32.88
CA ASN A 185 17.03 -10.97 31.63
C ASN A 185 18.50 -10.91 31.21
N GLU A 186 19.39 -10.59 32.14
CA GLU A 186 20.82 -10.46 31.87
C GLU A 186 21.45 -11.84 31.66
N CYS A 187 21.08 -12.82 32.49
CA CYS A 187 21.57 -14.18 32.37
C CYS A 187 21.17 -14.82 31.03
N HIS A 188 19.93 -14.62 30.62
CA HIS A 188 19.43 -15.10 29.33
C HIS A 188 20.10 -14.36 28.16
N SER A 189 20.24 -13.04 28.23
CA SER A 189 20.90 -12.26 27.18
C SER A 189 22.36 -12.67 26.99
N ASN A 190 23.10 -12.88 28.08
CA ASN A 190 24.46 -13.39 28.04
C ASN A 190 24.54 -14.82 27.49
N TRP A 191 23.58 -15.68 27.85
CA TRP A 191 23.46 -17.02 27.28
C TRP A 191 23.31 -16.96 25.75
N LEU A 192 22.36 -16.17 25.23
CA LEU A 192 22.12 -16.06 23.79
C LEU A 192 23.33 -15.51 23.05
N ARG A 193 24.04 -14.54 23.62
CA ARG A 193 25.29 -13.99 23.05
C ARG A 193 26.42 -15.01 23.00
N SER A 194 26.48 -15.93 23.96
CA SER A 194 27.55 -16.94 24.04
C SER A 194 27.40 -18.08 23.04
N THR A 195 26.19 -18.30 22.51
CA THR A 195 25.86 -19.43 21.65
C THR A 195 25.73 -19.00 20.19
N GLN A 196 26.30 -19.75 19.24
CA GLN A 196 26.09 -19.50 17.81
C GLN A 196 24.64 -19.78 17.38
N GLN A 197 23.95 -20.70 18.06
CA GLN A 197 22.56 -21.04 17.81
C GLN A 197 21.73 -20.68 19.05
N PRO A 198 20.95 -19.59 19.02
CA PRO A 198 20.14 -19.16 20.15
C PRO A 198 19.11 -20.25 20.51
N LYS A 199 19.38 -20.96 21.61
CA LYS A 199 18.53 -22.04 22.13
C LYS A 199 18.25 -21.81 23.60
N CYS A 200 17.07 -22.22 24.04
CA CYS A 200 16.70 -22.17 25.45
C CYS A 200 17.71 -22.96 26.30
N PRO A 201 18.28 -22.39 27.38
CA PRO A 201 19.23 -23.11 28.24
C PRO A 201 18.64 -24.34 28.93
N PHE A 202 17.32 -24.42 29.03
CA PHE A 202 16.61 -25.48 29.77
C PHE A 202 16.15 -26.62 28.87
N CYS A 203 15.37 -26.32 27.81
CA CYS A 203 14.83 -27.36 26.91
C CYS A 203 15.49 -27.41 25.53
N ARG A 204 16.47 -26.54 25.26
CA ARG A 204 17.19 -26.47 23.98
C ARG A 204 16.33 -26.16 22.74
N THR A 205 15.06 -25.80 22.93
CA THR A 205 14.19 -25.29 21.87
C THR A 205 14.82 -24.06 21.20
N SER A 206 14.76 -23.99 19.87
CA SER A 206 15.24 -22.84 19.09
C SER A 206 14.50 -21.58 19.50
N LEU A 207 15.23 -20.50 19.76
CA LEU A 207 14.70 -19.18 20.08
C LEU A 207 14.85 -18.21 18.90
N THR A 208 14.76 -18.74 17.68
CA THR A 208 14.87 -17.97 16.44
C THR A 208 13.66 -18.22 15.54
N PHE A 209 13.26 -17.19 14.79
CA PHE A 209 12.24 -17.28 13.75
C PHE A 209 12.72 -18.20 12.61
N ILE A 210 11.80 -18.96 12.01
CA ILE A 210 12.12 -20.03 11.06
C ILE A 210 12.77 -19.47 9.80
N THR A 211 12.20 -18.42 9.20
CA THR A 211 12.66 -17.85 7.92
C THR A 211 13.72 -16.77 8.12
N CYS A 212 13.48 -15.76 8.94
CA CYS A 212 14.42 -14.64 9.09
C CYS A 212 15.57 -14.88 10.10
N LYS A 213 15.53 -15.97 10.88
CA LYS A 213 16.56 -16.34 11.88
C LYS A 213 16.82 -15.31 12.99
N HIS A 214 16.05 -14.22 13.07
CA HIS A 214 16.10 -13.28 14.18
C HIS A 214 15.73 -13.96 15.50
N ILE A 215 16.27 -13.44 16.61
CA ILE A 215 15.99 -13.95 17.95
C ILE A 215 14.58 -13.54 18.36
N VAL A 216 13.82 -14.48 18.91
CA VAL A 216 12.49 -14.19 19.48
C VAL A 216 12.68 -13.49 20.83
N SER A 217 12.22 -12.25 20.92
CA SER A 217 12.30 -11.45 22.14
C SER A 217 11.56 -12.14 23.29
N PRO A 218 12.20 -12.33 24.46
CA PRO A 218 11.52 -12.88 25.62
C PRO A 218 10.52 -11.86 26.20
N ARG A 219 9.49 -12.35 26.88
CA ARG A 219 8.47 -11.51 27.53
C ARG A 219 8.78 -11.32 29.00
N SER A 220 8.28 -10.24 29.62
CA SER A 220 8.35 -10.10 31.08
C SER A 220 7.61 -11.25 31.76
N ALA A 221 8.24 -11.91 32.71
CA ALA A 221 7.57 -12.92 33.52
C ALA A 221 6.65 -12.23 34.55
N PHE A 222 5.61 -12.94 34.98
CA PHE A 222 4.65 -12.48 36.00
C PHE A 222 3.71 -11.34 35.57
N LEU A 223 3.54 -11.11 34.27
CA LEU A 223 2.38 -10.35 33.79
C LEU A 223 1.08 -11.11 34.13
N PRO A 224 -0.04 -10.40 34.39
CA PRO A 224 -1.28 -10.98 34.91
C PRO A 224 -1.90 -12.04 33.99
N ALA A 225 -1.63 -11.96 32.69
CA ALA A 225 -1.88 -13.03 31.74
C ALA A 225 -0.53 -13.69 31.39
N THR A 226 -0.32 -14.92 31.83
CA THR A 226 0.77 -15.74 31.31
C THR A 226 0.34 -16.23 29.93
N PRO A 227 0.98 -15.79 28.83
CA PRO A 227 0.63 -16.31 27.52
C PRO A 227 0.86 -17.83 27.50
N ALA A 228 0.03 -18.53 26.74
CA ALA A 228 0.18 -19.96 26.54
C ALA A 228 1.60 -20.27 26.05
N LYS A 229 2.15 -21.40 26.50
CA LYS A 229 3.44 -21.90 26.02
C LYS A 229 3.35 -22.10 24.50
N ILE A 230 4.21 -21.42 23.76
CA ILE A 230 4.24 -21.48 22.29
C ILE A 230 5.16 -22.65 21.92
N THR A 231 4.61 -23.61 21.18
CA THR A 231 5.40 -24.68 20.54
C THR A 231 6.17 -24.12 19.34
N PRO A 232 7.31 -24.71 18.94
CA PRO A 232 8.06 -24.26 17.76
C PRO A 232 7.20 -24.10 16.50
N GLU A 233 6.18 -24.94 16.36
CA GLU A 233 5.23 -24.97 15.23
C GLU A 233 4.25 -23.80 15.27
N GLN A 234 3.95 -23.27 16.46
CA GLN A 234 3.07 -22.11 16.66
C GLN A 234 3.81 -20.78 16.58
N LEU A 235 5.14 -20.80 16.52
CA LEU A 235 5.92 -19.57 16.36
C LEU A 235 5.68 -19.02 14.94
N PRO A 236 5.40 -17.70 14.79
CA PRO A 236 5.35 -17.08 13.47
C PRO A 236 6.61 -17.42 12.66
N LYS A 237 6.47 -17.57 11.35
CA LYS A 237 7.62 -17.92 10.49
C LYS A 237 8.68 -16.82 10.51
N GLU A 238 8.25 -15.56 10.58
CA GLU A 238 9.08 -14.37 10.52
C GLU A 238 8.81 -13.44 11.71
N CYS A 239 9.79 -12.60 12.04
CA CYS A 239 9.62 -11.54 13.02
C CYS A 239 8.74 -10.41 12.44
N MET A 240 8.16 -9.61 13.32
CA MET A 240 7.30 -8.48 12.94
C MET A 240 8.03 -7.47 12.05
N GLU A 241 9.30 -7.20 12.32
CA GLU A 241 10.10 -6.25 11.54
C GLU A 241 10.25 -6.69 10.07
N CYS A 242 10.59 -7.96 9.81
CA CYS A 242 10.64 -8.51 8.44
C CYS A 242 9.27 -8.54 7.76
N VAL A 243 8.19 -8.75 8.53
CA VAL A 243 6.83 -8.69 7.99
C VAL A 243 6.52 -7.26 7.54
N LEU A 244 6.84 -6.25 8.35
CA LEU A 244 6.63 -4.84 8.04
C LEU A 244 7.45 -4.41 6.82
N GLU A 245 8.74 -4.75 6.75
CA GLU A 245 9.59 -4.46 5.58
C GLU A 245 9.03 -5.04 4.28
N ARG A 246 8.47 -6.27 4.34
CA ARG A 246 7.84 -6.90 3.18
C ARG A 246 6.55 -6.19 2.78
N ILE A 247 5.74 -5.77 3.75
CA ILE A 247 4.52 -4.99 3.49
C ILE A 247 4.91 -3.67 2.84
N GLU A 248 5.81 -2.89 3.43
CA GLU A 248 6.32 -1.63 2.86
C GLU A 248 6.84 -1.82 1.43
N SER A 249 7.65 -2.85 1.19
CA SER A 249 8.15 -3.19 -0.15
C SER A 249 7.04 -3.57 -1.15
N LYS A 250 5.91 -4.12 -0.69
CA LYS A 250 4.74 -4.43 -1.53
C LYS A 250 4.00 -3.13 -1.86
N TRP A 251 3.82 -2.26 -0.87
CA TRP A 251 3.15 -0.96 -1.01
C TRP A 251 3.92 -0.01 -1.96
N GLU A 252 5.24 0.04 -1.88
CA GLU A 252 6.04 0.86 -2.80
C GLU A 252 5.90 0.39 -4.25
N ARG A 253 5.86 -0.93 -4.47
CA ARG A 253 5.65 -1.52 -5.80
C ARG A 253 4.26 -1.21 -6.35
N THR A 254 3.21 -1.35 -5.53
CA THR A 254 1.84 -1.04 -5.97
C THR A 254 1.63 0.47 -6.16
N ALA A 255 2.24 1.32 -5.33
CA ALA A 255 2.20 2.77 -5.49
C ALA A 255 2.87 3.22 -6.80
N GLY A 256 4.00 2.61 -7.17
CA GLY A 256 4.65 2.84 -8.46
C GLY A 256 3.74 2.51 -9.65
N LEU A 257 3.14 1.31 -9.64
CA LEU A 257 2.22 0.87 -10.69
C LEU A 257 0.97 1.77 -10.78
N ASN A 258 0.42 2.19 -9.65
CA ASN A 258 -0.72 3.11 -9.62
C ASN A 258 -0.35 4.49 -10.18
N SER A 259 0.86 4.99 -9.92
CA SER A 259 1.33 6.27 -10.47
C SER A 259 1.49 6.19 -12.00
N GLU A 260 2.09 5.11 -12.51
CA GLU A 260 2.23 4.85 -13.94
C GLU A 260 0.87 4.71 -14.62
N ALA A 261 -0.06 3.96 -14.01
CA ALA A 261 -1.42 3.81 -14.50
C ALA A 261 -2.17 5.15 -14.56
N GLN A 262 -2.02 5.99 -13.52
CA GLN A 262 -2.59 7.35 -13.50
C GLN A 262 -1.97 8.25 -14.57
N GLN A 263 -0.66 8.15 -14.81
CA GLN A 263 0.00 8.90 -15.87
C GLN A 263 -0.50 8.46 -17.25
N ALA A 264 -0.58 7.15 -17.49
CA ALA A 264 -1.10 6.59 -18.73
C ALA A 264 -2.56 7.01 -18.98
N ALA A 265 -3.41 6.99 -17.95
CA ALA A 265 -4.79 7.46 -18.04
C ALA A 265 -4.87 8.94 -18.44
N ARG A 266 -4.02 9.80 -17.85
CA ARG A 266 -3.94 11.22 -18.20
C ARG A 266 -3.45 11.44 -19.64
N GLU A 267 -2.52 10.62 -20.13
CA GLU A 267 -2.02 10.70 -21.50
C GLU A 267 -3.09 10.31 -22.52
N VAL A 268 -3.86 9.25 -22.24
CA VAL A 268 -5.02 8.84 -23.05
C VAL A 268 -6.08 9.94 -23.08
N GLN A 269 -6.41 10.51 -21.91
CA GLN A 269 -7.37 11.61 -21.82
C GLN A 269 -6.92 12.83 -22.65
N ARG A 270 -5.66 13.26 -22.52
CA ARG A 270 -5.09 14.36 -23.33
C ARG A 270 -5.12 14.06 -24.82
N ALA A 271 -4.84 12.81 -25.21
CA ALA A 271 -4.91 12.40 -26.61
C ALA A 271 -6.34 12.47 -27.15
N TYR A 272 -7.33 12.07 -26.35
CA TYR A 272 -8.74 12.17 -26.69
C TYR A 272 -9.20 13.64 -26.84
N GLU A 273 -8.83 14.50 -25.88
CA GLU A 273 -9.12 15.94 -25.93
C GLU A 273 -8.52 16.62 -27.17
N ARG A 274 -7.29 16.25 -27.56
CA ARG A 274 -6.68 16.73 -28.81
C ARG A 274 -7.47 16.33 -30.03
N LYS A 275 -7.91 15.07 -30.13
CA LYS A 275 -8.73 14.59 -31.26
C LYS A 275 -10.06 15.33 -31.35
N ILE A 276 -10.70 15.61 -30.21
CA ILE A 276 -11.92 16.43 -30.17
C ILE A 276 -11.62 17.84 -30.68
N ALA A 277 -10.56 18.48 -30.18
CA ALA A 277 -10.21 19.83 -30.60
C ALA A 277 -9.91 19.90 -32.10
N GLU A 278 -9.13 18.95 -32.63
CA GLU A 278 -8.84 18.83 -34.06
C GLU A 278 -10.12 18.67 -34.89
N GLY A 279 -11.00 17.75 -34.49
CA GLY A 279 -12.29 17.52 -35.15
C GLY A 279 -13.21 18.75 -35.13
N VAL A 280 -13.24 19.50 -34.04
CA VAL A 280 -13.96 20.79 -33.94
C VAL A 280 -13.36 21.81 -34.90
N THR A 281 -12.03 21.96 -34.94
CA THR A 281 -11.39 22.91 -35.85
C THR A 281 -11.63 22.57 -37.31
N GLU A 282 -11.63 21.29 -37.67
CA GLU A 282 -11.90 20.83 -39.04
C GLU A 282 -13.36 21.04 -39.43
N ALA A 283 -14.30 20.66 -38.55
CA ALA A 283 -15.71 20.92 -38.77
C ALA A 283 -16.02 22.42 -38.93
N GLU A 284 -15.37 23.27 -38.14
CA GLU A 284 -15.52 24.73 -38.25
C GLU A 284 -14.87 25.30 -39.52
N ARG A 285 -13.72 24.75 -39.95
CA ARG A 285 -13.09 25.09 -41.23
C ARG A 285 -14.01 24.75 -42.40
N ASN A 286 -14.62 23.56 -42.38
CA ASN A 286 -15.55 23.07 -43.38
C ASN A 286 -16.86 23.88 -43.40
N ARG A 287 -17.43 24.20 -42.22
CA ARG A 287 -18.63 25.04 -42.12
C ARG A 287 -18.41 26.45 -42.67
N ASN A 288 -17.22 27.02 -42.47
CA ASN A 288 -16.89 28.38 -42.92
C ASN A 288 -16.33 28.44 -44.36
N GLN A 289 -16.07 27.30 -45.00
CA GLN A 289 -15.57 27.23 -46.37
C GLN A 289 -16.46 27.97 -47.39
N PRO A 290 -17.79 27.72 -47.48
CA PRO A 290 -18.63 28.41 -48.46
C PRO A 290 -18.70 29.92 -48.23
N LEU A 291 -18.65 30.38 -46.97
CA LEU A 291 -18.59 31.81 -46.65
C LEU A 291 -17.28 32.44 -47.11
N ARG A 292 -16.15 31.75 -46.93
CA ARG A 292 -14.83 32.20 -47.41
C ARG A 292 -14.78 32.27 -48.93
N GLU A 293 -15.34 31.28 -49.63
CA GLU A 293 -15.46 31.27 -51.10
C GLU A 293 -16.34 32.42 -51.60
N LEU A 294 -17.45 32.73 -50.91
CA LEU A 294 -18.31 33.87 -51.23
C LEU A 294 -17.58 35.21 -51.04
N ILE A 295 -16.87 35.40 -49.92
CA ILE A 295 -16.08 36.61 -49.66
C ILE A 295 -14.99 36.77 -50.73
N ALA A 296 -14.29 35.69 -51.09
CA ALA A 296 -13.29 35.71 -52.16
C ALA A 296 -13.90 36.13 -53.50
N SER A 297 -15.07 35.58 -53.85
CA SER A 297 -15.81 35.96 -55.08
C SER A 297 -16.23 37.43 -55.08
N LEU A 298 -16.69 37.97 -53.94
CA LEU A 298 -17.06 39.38 -53.82
C LEU A 298 -15.84 40.31 -53.95
N MET A 299 -14.70 39.94 -53.36
CA MET A 299 -13.46 40.70 -53.48
C MET A 299 -12.94 40.72 -54.92
N GLU A 300 -13.08 39.63 -55.67
CA GLU A 300 -12.71 39.59 -57.09
C GLU A 300 -13.61 40.51 -57.92
N LYS A 301 -14.93 40.43 -57.73
CA LYS A 301 -15.88 41.35 -58.40
C LYS A 301 -15.62 42.82 -58.07
N ALA A 302 -15.26 43.12 -56.81
CA ALA A 302 -14.91 44.48 -56.42
C ALA A 302 -13.67 44.98 -57.17
N ARG A 303 -12.67 44.11 -57.38
CA ARG A 303 -11.48 44.41 -58.18
C ARG A 303 -11.85 44.67 -59.64
N GLU A 304 -12.70 43.83 -60.24
CA GLU A 304 -13.18 44.01 -61.62
C GLU A 304 -13.89 45.36 -61.80
N VAL A 305 -14.76 45.75 -60.86
CA VAL A 305 -15.45 47.05 -60.90
C VAL A 305 -14.47 48.21 -60.79
N GLN A 306 -13.46 48.10 -59.93
CA GLN A 306 -12.42 49.11 -59.79
C GLN A 306 -11.62 49.29 -61.08
N GLU A 307 -11.27 48.19 -61.77
CA GLU A 307 -10.57 48.25 -63.06
C GLU A 307 -11.43 48.89 -64.17
N VAL A 308 -12.75 48.68 -64.16
CA VAL A 308 -13.67 49.32 -65.12
C VAL A 308 -13.77 50.82 -64.86
N ASP A 309 -13.92 51.22 -63.60
CA ASP A 309 -13.98 52.63 -63.20
C ASP A 309 -12.67 53.37 -63.55
N GLU A 310 -11.52 52.72 -63.39
CA GLU A 310 -10.23 53.26 -63.83
C GLU A 310 -10.14 53.39 -65.37
N ARG A 311 -10.70 52.46 -66.14
CA ARG A 311 -10.80 52.59 -67.60
C ARG A 311 -11.73 53.70 -68.03
N ASP A 312 -12.92 53.81 -67.43
CA ASP A 312 -13.91 54.83 -67.80
C ASP A 312 -13.42 56.24 -67.44
N LYS A 313 -12.78 56.41 -66.29
CA LYS A 313 -12.06 57.64 -65.95
C LYS A 313 -10.95 57.93 -66.95
N GLY A 314 -10.23 56.92 -67.42
CA GLY A 314 -9.26 57.06 -68.52
C GLY A 314 -9.88 57.58 -69.82
N VAL A 315 -11.07 57.08 -70.19
CA VAL A 315 -11.81 57.48 -71.39
C VAL A 315 -12.35 58.91 -71.28
N GLU A 316 -12.90 59.32 -70.14
CA GLU A 316 -13.34 60.69 -69.94
C GLU A 316 -12.18 61.69 -69.99
N VAL A 317 -11.03 61.35 -69.40
CA VAL A 317 -9.82 62.20 -69.44
C VAL A 317 -9.31 62.36 -70.88
N GLU A 318 -9.30 61.30 -71.69
CA GLU A 318 -8.94 61.37 -73.11
C GLU A 318 -9.95 62.20 -73.93
N LYS A 319 -11.26 62.07 -73.67
CA LYS A 319 -12.31 62.85 -74.34
C LYS A 319 -12.21 64.35 -74.01
N VAL A 320 -12.02 64.70 -72.74
CA VAL A 320 -11.83 66.10 -72.32
C VAL A 320 -10.56 66.69 -72.92
N LYS A 321 -9.46 65.92 -73.00
CA LYS A 321 -8.25 66.34 -73.72
C LYS A 321 -8.51 66.58 -75.21
N ALA A 322 -9.30 65.73 -75.86
CA ALA A 322 -9.65 65.90 -77.27
C ALA A 322 -10.54 67.14 -77.53
N GLU A 323 -11.53 67.40 -76.66
CA GLU A 323 -12.40 68.56 -76.75
C GLU A 323 -11.66 69.87 -76.46
N MET A 324 -10.77 69.89 -75.46
CA MET A 324 -9.88 71.04 -75.22
C MET A 324 -8.99 71.34 -76.43
N LYS A 325 -8.49 70.30 -77.12
CA LYS A 325 -7.68 70.46 -78.34
C LYS A 325 -8.47 71.01 -79.53
N MET A 326 -9.79 70.80 -79.56
CA MET A 326 -10.69 71.27 -80.63
C MET A 326 -11.35 72.62 -80.31
N GLY A 327 -11.49 72.99 -79.04
CA GLY A 327 -12.17 74.22 -78.58
C GLY A 327 -11.30 75.48 -78.59
N TRP A 328 -9.98 75.35 -78.49
CA TRP A 328 -9.05 76.49 -78.40
C TRP A 328 -8.66 77.09 -79.77
N GLY A 329 -9.35 76.71 -80.85
CA GLY A 329 -9.08 77.19 -82.20
C GLY A 329 -9.97 78.33 -82.69
N ARG A 330 -10.97 78.79 -81.92
CA ARG A 330 -11.90 79.84 -82.39
C ARG A 330 -12.01 81.02 -81.42
N GLY A 331 -11.34 82.10 -81.82
CA GLY A 331 -11.89 83.44 -81.74
C GLY A 331 -11.89 84.10 -80.36
N PHE A 332 -10.70 84.46 -79.88
CA PHE A 332 -10.56 85.66 -79.05
C PHE A 332 -9.65 86.60 -79.84
N GLU A 333 -10.22 87.30 -80.82
CA GLU A 333 -9.56 88.47 -81.43
C GLU A 333 -9.83 89.70 -80.55
N PRO A 334 -8.81 90.55 -80.35
CA PRO A 334 -8.68 91.47 -79.22
C PRO A 334 -9.60 92.70 -79.24
#